data_AF-A0A1I2X590-F1
#
_entry.id   AF-A0A1I2X590-F1
#
_cell.length_a   1.000
_cell.length_b   1.000
_cell.length_c   1.000
_cell.angle_alpha   90.00
_cell.angle_beta   90.00
_cell.angle_gamma   90.00
#
_symmetry.space_group_name_H-M   'P 1'
#
loop_
_entity.id
_entity.type
_entity.pdbx_description
1 polymer ?
#
loop_
_entity_poly.entity_id
_entity_poly.type
_entity_poly.pdbx_seq_one_letter_code
_entity_poly.pdbx_strand_id
1 'polypeptide(L)'
;MKKDKELEAILVITLGFMIVYKVFETEWLFFTALAIGILGTFISFFRKYLVLSWMRLASILNMIVPKLLLGLIFYLVLFPMSIFSKLFRSDNPIVLKKPELTNFTDSNKKFNNNDFLNTW
;
A
#
# COMPACT_ATOMS: atom_id res chain seq x y z
N MET A 1 -14.76 -11.76 19.24
CA MET A 1 -13.54 -10.93 19.34
C MET A 1 -13.01 -11.09 20.75
N LYS A 2 -11.70 -11.19 20.98
CA LYS A 2 -11.17 -11.21 22.36
C LYS A 2 -11.55 -9.89 23.04
N LYS A 3 -12.05 -9.95 24.28
CA LYS A 3 -12.50 -8.77 25.05
C LYS A 3 -11.40 -7.70 25.15
N ASP A 4 -10.15 -8.12 25.23
CA ASP A 4 -8.97 -7.24 25.30
C ASP A 4 -8.86 -6.34 24.07
N LYS A 5 -9.07 -6.90 22.87
CA LYS A 5 -9.01 -6.15 21.60
C LYS A 5 -10.13 -5.12 21.46
N GLU A 6 -11.30 -5.38 22.06
CA GLU A 6 -12.41 -4.44 22.08
C GLU A 6 -12.13 -3.25 23.01
N LEU A 7 -11.48 -3.50 24.15
CA LEU A 7 -11.07 -2.45 25.09
C LEU A 7 -9.94 -1.59 24.52
N GLU A 8 -8.94 -2.21 23.87
CA GLU A 8 -7.89 -1.49 23.13
C GLU A 8 -8.51 -0.56 22.07
N ALA A 9 -9.47 -1.04 21.28
CA ALA A 9 -10.13 -0.23 20.27
C ALA A 9 -10.87 0.97 20.88
N ILE A 10 -11.57 0.80 22.01
CA ILE A 10 -12.20 1.92 22.72
C ILE A 10 -11.17 2.93 23.21
N LEU A 11 -10.05 2.47 23.80
CA LEU A 11 -8.98 3.35 24.25
C LEU A 11 -8.36 4.15 23.10
N VAL A 12 -8.17 3.53 21.94
CA VAL A 12 -7.69 4.21 20.74
C VAL A 12 -8.70 5.25 20.25
N ILE A 13 -10.00 4.92 20.27
CA ILE A 13 -11.07 5.86 19.90
C ILE A 13 -11.09 7.06 20.85
N THR A 14 -11.03 6.84 22.17
CA THR A 14 -11.04 7.94 23.16
C THR A 14 -9.80 8.81 23.06
N LEU A 15 -8.61 8.21 22.89
CA LEU A 15 -7.37 8.94 22.63
C LEU A 15 -7.47 9.78 21.35
N GLY A 16 -8.02 9.21 20.28
CA GLY A 16 -8.25 9.90 19.02
C GLY A 16 -9.12 11.15 19.22
N PHE A 17 -10.26 11.02 19.90
CA PHE A 17 -11.13 12.16 20.19
C PHE A 17 -10.46 13.21 21.10
N MET A 18 -9.65 12.80 22.08
CA MET A 18 -8.87 13.73 22.91
C MET A 18 -7.83 14.52 22.09
N ILE A 19 -7.16 13.88 21.13
CA ILE A 19 -6.21 14.56 20.25
C ILE A 19 -6.94 15.57 19.36
N VAL A 20 -8.09 15.18 18.79
CA VAL A 20 -8.92 16.09 17.99
C VAL A 20 -9.42 17.27 18.83
N TYR A 21 -9.80 17.04 20.09
CA TYR A 21 -10.19 18.10 21.01
C TYR A 21 -9.06 19.13 21.18
N LYS A 22 -7.81 18.69 21.33
CA LYS A 22 -6.66 19.60 21.46
C LYS A 22 -6.43 20.46 20.21
N VAL A 23 -6.80 19.98 19.03
CA VAL A 23 -6.62 20.72 17.77
C VAL A 23 -7.77 21.70 17.50
N PHE A 24 -9.00 21.31 17.83
CA PHE A 24 -10.20 22.10 17.53
C PHE A 24 -10.72 22.94 18.71
N GLU A 25 -10.14 22.80 19.91
CA GLU A 25 -10.47 23.50 21.16
C GLU A 25 -11.98 23.52 21.49
N THR A 26 -12.75 22.56 20.98
CA THR A 26 -14.21 22.56 21.08
C THR A 26 -14.66 21.81 22.33
N GLU A 27 -15.22 22.51 23.31
CA GLU A 27 -15.60 21.94 24.62
C GLU A 27 -16.49 20.69 24.55
N TRP A 28 -17.41 20.63 23.58
CA TRP A 28 -18.32 19.50 23.44
C TRP A 28 -17.60 18.18 23.07
N LEU A 29 -16.44 18.28 22.43
CA LEU A 29 -15.64 17.12 22.04
C LEU A 29 -15.01 16.41 23.25
N PHE A 30 -14.67 17.17 24.29
CA PHE A 30 -14.12 16.61 25.52
C PHE A 30 -15.16 15.76 26.26
N PHE A 31 -16.38 16.29 26.42
CA PHE A 31 -17.48 15.56 27.08
C PHE A 31 -17.87 14.29 26.32
N THR A 32 -17.88 14.33 24.98
CA THR A 32 -18.18 13.15 24.17
C THR A 32 -17.07 12.09 24.27
N ALA A 33 -15.79 12.49 24.25
CA ALA A 33 -14.67 11.55 24.44
C ALA A 33 -14.73 10.85 25.81
N LEU A 34 -15.04 11.61 26.86
CA LEU A 34 -15.16 11.12 28.22
C LEU A 34 -16.37 10.18 28.38
N ALA A 35 -17.51 10.55 27.81
CA ALA A 35 -18.70 9.70 27.79
C ALA A 35 -18.46 8.39 27.03
N ILE A 36 -17.80 8.43 25.87
CA ILE A 36 -17.48 7.24 25.06
C ILE A 36 -16.53 6.31 25.81
N GLY A 37 -15.53 6.85 26.52
CA GLY A 37 -14.62 6.07 27.33
C GLY A 37 -15.32 5.34 28.46
N ILE A 38 -16.08 6.07 29.29
CA ILE A 38 -16.81 5.48 30.42
C ILE A 38 -17.85 4.47 29.93
N LEU A 39 -18.74 4.87 29.00
CA LEU A 39 -19.79 3.98 28.50
C LEU A 39 -19.23 2.76 27.78
N GLY A 40 -18.14 2.92 27.03
CA GLY A 40 -17.48 1.81 26.33
C GLY A 40 -16.81 0.81 27.27
N THR A 41 -16.23 1.26 28.38
CA THR A 41 -15.59 0.35 29.34
C THR A 41 -16.63 -0.41 30.18
N PHE A 42 -17.67 0.26 30.66
CA PHE A 42 -18.65 -0.33 31.58
C PHE A 42 -19.77 -1.11 30.87
N ILE A 43 -20.20 -0.71 29.66
CA ILE A 43 -21.36 -1.31 28.98
C ILE A 43 -20.91 -2.14 27.78
N SER A 44 -20.98 -3.47 27.93
CA SER A 44 -20.60 -4.44 26.90
C SER A 44 -21.40 -4.31 25.59
N PHE A 45 -22.67 -3.89 25.66
CA PHE A 45 -23.53 -3.71 24.49
C PHE A 45 -23.05 -2.53 23.64
N PHE A 46 -22.80 -1.37 24.26
CA PHE A 46 -22.30 -0.16 23.59
C PHE A 46 -20.91 -0.37 22.99
N ARG A 47 -20.03 -1.08 23.71
CA ARG A 47 -18.71 -1.48 23.22
C ARG A 47 -18.78 -2.15 21.85
N LYS A 48 -19.67 -3.12 21.69
CA LYS A 48 -19.80 -3.87 20.43
C LYS A 48 -20.19 -2.97 19.25
N TYR A 49 -21.09 -2.02 19.46
CA TYR A 49 -21.50 -1.07 18.42
C TYR A 49 -20.38 -0.10 18.05
N LEU A 50 -19.69 0.48 19.04
CA LEU A 50 -18.55 1.38 18.80
C LEU A 50 -17.44 0.68 18.02
N VAL A 51 -17.05 -0.51 18.47
CA VAL A 51 -16.04 -1.34 17.81
C VAL A 51 -16.48 -1.72 16.40
N LEU A 52 -17.74 -2.09 16.19
CA LEU A 52 -18.23 -2.42 14.85
C LEU A 52 -18.16 -1.23 13.89
N SER A 53 -18.56 -0.05 14.35
CA SER A 53 -18.46 1.19 13.57
C SER A 53 -17.00 1.53 13.25
N TRP A 54 -16.10 1.39 14.22
CA TRP A 54 -14.67 1.56 14.02
C TRP A 54 -14.09 0.56 13.01
N MET A 55 -14.48 -0.71 13.11
CA MET A 55 -14.03 -1.74 12.17
C MET A 55 -14.55 -1.51 10.75
N ARG A 56 -15.77 -0.97 10.58
CA ARG A 56 -16.27 -0.56 9.26
C ARG A 56 -15.42 0.55 8.66
N LEU A 57 -15.05 1.55 9.47
CA LEU A 57 -14.16 2.63 9.05
C LEU A 57 -12.78 2.08 8.65
N ALA A 58 -12.20 1.20 9.46
CA ALA A 58 -10.93 0.54 9.18
C ALA A 58 -10.98 -0.31 7.90
N SER A 59 -12.09 -0.98 7.62
CA SER A 59 -12.28 -1.78 6.39
C SER A 59 -12.23 -0.90 5.14
N ILE A 60 -12.93 0.25 5.16
CA ILE A 60 -12.91 1.21 4.06
C ILE A 60 -11.49 1.73 3.85
N LEU A 61 -10.80 2.09 4.94
CA LEU A 61 -9.42 2.55 4.87
C LEU A 61 -8.50 1.48 4.29
N ASN A 62 -8.68 0.22 4.70
CA ASN A 62 -7.90 -0.92 4.20
C ASN A 62 -8.18 -1.25 2.73
N MET A 63 -9.29 -0.78 2.15
CA MET A 63 -9.54 -0.90 0.70
C MET A 63 -8.75 0.14 -0.11
N ILE A 64 -8.48 1.30 0.50
CA ILE A 64 -7.82 2.44 -0.13
C ILE A 64 -6.31 2.38 0.06
N VAL A 65 -5.86 2.08 1.29
CA VAL A 65 -4.44 2.11 1.69
C VAL A 65 -3.55 1.23 0.81
N PRO A 66 -3.87 -0.05 0.48
CA PRO A 66 -3.02 -0.87 -0.37
C PRO A 66 -2.86 -0.29 -1.77
N LYS A 67 -3.92 0.30 -2.34
CA LYS A 67 -3.88 0.94 -3.67
C LYS A 67 -3.02 2.20 -3.63
N LEU A 68 -3.17 3.00 -2.58
CA LEU A 68 -2.38 4.21 -2.37
C LEU A 68 -0.91 3.86 -2.15
N LEU A 69 -0.62 2.87 -1.31
CA LEU A 69 0.73 2.39 -1.01
C LEU A 69 1.40 1.84 -2.28
N LEU A 70 0.70 1.00 -3.04
CA LEU A 70 1.20 0.45 -4.29
C LEU A 70 1.45 1.55 -5.33
N GLY A 71 0.52 2.50 -5.46
CA GLY A 71 0.68 3.65 -6.34
C GLY A 71 1.88 4.52 -5.93
N LEU A 72 2.07 4.74 -4.63
CA LEU A 72 3.17 5.53 -4.07
C LEU A 72 4.51 4.84 -4.28
N ILE A 73 4.60 3.53 -4.03
CA ILE A 73 5.81 2.73 -4.34
C ILE A 73 6.08 2.74 -5.85
N PHE A 74 5.04 2.59 -6.67
CA PHE A 74 5.19 2.63 -8.12
C PHE A 74 5.77 3.98 -8.56
N TYR A 75 5.21 5.09 -8.09
CA TYR A 75 5.61 6.42 -8.55
C TYR A 75 6.93 6.91 -7.95
N LEU A 76 7.26 6.54 -6.71
CA LEU A 76 8.52 6.94 -6.06
C LEU A 76 9.69 6.02 -6.38
N VAL A 77 9.45 4.74 -6.67
CA VAL A 77 10.52 3.75 -6.87
C VAL A 77 10.54 3.25 -8.30
N LEU A 78 9.46 2.57 -8.75
CA LEU A 78 9.47 1.88 -10.05
C LEU A 78 9.50 2.84 -11.24
N PHE A 79 8.75 3.94 -11.16
CA PHE A 79 8.64 4.93 -12.20
C PHE A 79 9.97 5.64 -12.47
N PRO A 80 10.67 6.24 -11.48
CA PRO A 80 11.98 6.83 -11.73
C PRO A 80 12.99 5.78 -12.15
N MET A 81 12.97 4.57 -11.57
CA MET A 81 13.83 3.47 -12.00
C MET A 81 13.66 3.14 -13.49
N SER A 82 12.42 3.17 -13.99
CA SER A 82 12.12 2.93 -15.41
C SER A 82 12.64 4.05 -16.32
N ILE A 83 12.59 5.30 -15.86
CA ILE A 83 13.12 6.45 -16.60
C ILE A 83 14.65 6.36 -16.67
N PHE A 84 15.30 6.12 -15.54
CA PHE A 84 16.75 5.91 -15.49
C PHE A 84 17.17 4.72 -16.36
N SER A 85 16.45 3.60 -16.29
CA SER A 85 16.68 2.44 -17.16
C SER A 85 16.60 2.81 -18.64
N LYS A 86 15.61 3.60 -19.06
CA LYS A 86 15.52 4.08 -20.46
C LYS A 86 16.65 5.03 -20.85
N LEU A 87 17.09 5.90 -19.95
CA LEU A 87 18.16 6.87 -20.23
C LEU A 87 19.56 6.24 -20.25
N PHE A 88 19.81 5.20 -19.44
CA PHE A 88 21.12 4.55 -19.33
C PHE A 88 21.26 3.28 -20.20
N ARG A 89 20.19 2.78 -20.82
CA ARG A 89 20.26 1.58 -21.66
C ARG A 89 20.71 1.92 -23.08
N SER A 90 22.03 1.82 -23.30
CA SER A 90 22.69 2.14 -24.57
C SER A 90 22.46 1.12 -25.68
N ASP A 91 22.17 -0.15 -25.34
CA ASP A 91 21.89 -1.20 -26.32
C ASP A 91 20.53 -1.82 -26.03
N ASN A 92 19.64 -1.82 -27.02
CA ASN A 92 18.34 -2.48 -26.96
C ASN A 92 18.49 -3.94 -27.43
N PRO A 93 18.56 -4.94 -26.53
CA PRO A 93 18.56 -6.35 -26.94
C PRO A 93 17.18 -6.82 -27.41
N ILE A 94 16.14 -5.99 -27.27
CA ILE A 94 14.76 -6.33 -27.59
C ILE A 94 14.30 -5.41 -28.71
N VAL A 95 13.94 -5.99 -29.85
CA VAL A 95 13.34 -5.29 -30.98
C VAL A 95 11.92 -4.85 -30.58
N LEU A 96 11.81 -3.65 -29.99
CA LEU A 96 10.54 -3.09 -29.49
C LEU A 96 9.67 -2.50 -30.61
N LYS A 97 10.25 -2.23 -31.79
CA LYS A 97 9.50 -1.81 -32.98
C LYS A 97 9.21 -3.02 -33.85
N LYS A 98 7.95 -3.18 -34.27
CA LYS A 98 7.57 -4.24 -35.21
C LYS A 98 8.39 -4.10 -36.50
N PRO A 99 9.20 -5.08 -36.90
CA PRO A 99 9.89 -5.04 -38.18
C PRO A 99 8.88 -5.24 -39.32
N GLU A 100 9.14 -4.59 -40.46
CA GLU A 100 8.23 -4.60 -41.62
C GLU A 100 8.16 -5.97 -42.32
N LEU A 101 9.20 -6.81 -42.16
CA LEU A 101 9.35 -8.07 -42.88
C LEU A 101 9.58 -9.28 -41.96
N THR A 102 10.67 -9.32 -41.19
CA THR A 102 10.97 -10.44 -40.29
C THR A 102 11.70 -9.99 -39.02
N ASN A 103 11.63 -10.79 -37.95
CA ASN A 103 12.39 -10.56 -36.71
C ASN A 103 13.83 -11.10 -36.79
N PHE A 104 14.26 -11.63 -37.94
CA PHE A 104 15.58 -12.21 -38.08
C PHE A 104 16.61 -11.10 -38.33
N THR A 105 17.69 -11.11 -37.55
CA THR A 105 18.85 -10.24 -37.76
C THR A 105 19.92 -11.02 -38.52
N ASP A 106 20.47 -10.45 -39.58
CA ASP A 106 21.62 -11.03 -40.25
C ASP A 106 22.82 -11.07 -39.30
N SER A 107 23.33 -12.28 -39.06
CA SER A 107 24.48 -12.52 -38.20
C SER A 107 25.65 -12.98 -39.06
N ASN A 108 26.64 -12.10 -39.27
CA ASN A 108 27.92 -12.45 -39.90
C ASN A 108 28.87 -13.16 -38.91
N LYS A 109 28.34 -14.11 -38.11
CA LYS A 109 29.16 -14.85 -37.15
C LYS A 109 30.11 -15.79 -37.90
N LYS A 110 31.42 -15.60 -37.74
CA LYS A 110 32.43 -16.55 -38.19
C LYS A 110 32.50 -17.70 -37.18
N PHE A 111 32.11 -18.89 -37.63
CA PHE A 111 32.17 -20.10 -36.80
C PHE A 111 33.61 -20.53 -36.58
N ASN A 112 33.95 -20.84 -35.33
CA ASN A 112 35.22 -21.44 -34.96
C ASN A 112 35.00 -22.87 -34.43
N ASN A 113 36.05 -23.69 -34.39
CA ASN A 113 35.97 -25.09 -33.98
C ASN A 113 35.36 -25.26 -32.57
N ASN A 114 35.59 -24.29 -31.69
CA ASN A 114 35.04 -24.28 -30.33
C ASN A 114 33.52 -24.06 -30.28
N ASP A 115 32.89 -23.50 -31.33
CA ASP A 115 31.41 -23.35 -31.40
C ASP A 115 30.72 -24.71 -31.61
N PHE A 116 31.46 -25.74 -32.03
CA PHE A 116 30.94 -27.10 -32.25
C PHE A 116 31.17 -28.02 -31.05
N LEU A 117 31.80 -27.52 -29.98
CA LEU A 117 31.94 -28.27 -28.73
C LEU A 117 30.71 -28.03 -27.86
N ASN A 118 29.97 -29.11 -27.57
CA ASN A 118 28.69 -29.12 -26.85
C ASN A 118 27.56 -28.36 -27.56
N THR A 119 27.11 -28.90 -28.69
CA THR A 119 25.98 -28.38 -29.49
C THR A 119 24.58 -28.65 -28.88
N TRP A 120 24.51 -29.06 -27.61
CA TRP A 120 23.29 -29.48 -26.92
C TRP A 120 22.84 -28.47 -25.87
#